data_AF-A0A821IY11-F1
#
_entry.id   AF-A0A821IY11-F1
#
_cell.length_a   1.000
_cell.length_b   1.000
_cell.length_c   1.000
_cell.angle_alpha   90.00
_cell.angle_beta   90.00
_cell.angle_gamma   90.00
#
_symmetry.space_group_name_H-M   'P 1'
#
loop_
_entity.id
_entity.type
_entity.pdbx_description
1 polymer ?
#
loop_
_entity_poly.entity_id
_entity_poly.type
_entity_poly.pdbx_seq_one_letter_code
_entity_poly.pdbx_strand_id
1 'polypeptide(L)' 'MASVAPDEIIKIKQIISNHLSQSDINNAIRDILADYAQRQPNSGPIGRDTLIRELRNRGIVDSMMQNIQFGTKQPSRRQR' A
#
# COMPACT_ATOMS: atom_id res chain seq x y z
N MET A 1 -20.69 -24.94 -17.21
CA MET A 1 -19.66 -23.89 -17.03
C MET A 1 -20.20 -22.90 -16.02
N ALA A 2 -19.79 -23.00 -14.75
CA ALA A 2 -20.24 -22.06 -13.72
C ALA A 2 -19.53 -20.73 -13.94
N SER A 3 -20.24 -19.74 -14.48
CA SER A 3 -19.72 -18.38 -14.59
C SER A 3 -19.76 -17.75 -13.20
N VAL A 4 -18.60 -17.30 -12.73
CA VAL A 4 -18.47 -16.63 -11.43
C VAL A 4 -19.42 -15.44 -11.41
N ALA A 5 -20.28 -15.35 -10.40
CA ALA A 5 -21.26 -14.28 -10.31
C ALA A 5 -20.54 -12.91 -10.31
N PRO A 6 -21.10 -11.87 -10.94
CA PRO A 6 -20.47 -10.55 -11.01
C PRO A 6 -20.00 -10.00 -9.66
N ASP A 7 -20.79 -10.25 -8.59
CA ASP A 7 -20.45 -9.88 -7.21
C ASP A 7 -19.22 -10.62 -6.66
N GLU A 8 -19.05 -11.91 -6.98
CA GLU A 8 -17.85 -12.67 -6.60
C GLU A 8 -16.60 -12.15 -7.32
N ILE A 9 -16.73 -11.76 -8.60
CA ILE A 9 -15.63 -11.15 -9.37
C ILE A 9 -15.20 -9.82 -8.73
N ILE A 10 -16.16 -8.99 -8.30
CA ILE A 10 -15.87 -7.71 -7.62
C ILE A 10 -15.13 -7.96 -6.31
N LYS A 11 -15.59 -8.94 -5.51
CA LYS A 11 -14.97 -9.29 -4.23
C LYS A 11 -13.55 -9.82 -4.40
N ILE A 12 -13.33 -10.67 -5.40
CA ILE A 12 -11.99 -11.19 -5.76
C ILE A 12 -11.09 -10.05 -6.23
N LYS A 13 -11.58 -9.13 -7.07
CA LYS A 13 -10.82 -7.94 -7.49
C LYS A 13 -10.42 -7.07 -6.31
N GLN A 14 -11.31 -6.87 -5.34
CA GLN A 14 -11.01 -6.11 -4.12
C GLN A 14 -9.94 -6.79 -3.27
N ILE A 15 -10.03 -8.11 -3.05
CA ILE A 15 -9.04 -8.88 -2.29
C ILE A 15 -7.67 -8.83 -2.97
N ILE A 16 -7.62 -9.05 -4.28
CA ILE A 16 -6.38 -9.01 -5.07
C ILE A 16 -5.77 -7.61 -5.02
N SER A 17 -6.58 -6.56 -5.22
CA SER A 17 -6.09 -5.17 -5.18
C SER A 17 -5.51 -4.80 -3.82
N ASN A 18 -6.16 -5.25 -2.74
CA ASN A 18 -5.67 -5.01 -1.38
C ASN A 18 -4.36 -5.77 -1.11
N HIS A 19 -4.26 -7.03 -1.54
CA HIS A 19 -3.06 -7.84 -1.37
C HIS A 19 -1.87 -7.31 -2.19
N LEU A 20 -2.11 -6.89 -3.43
CA LEU A 20 -1.09 -6.26 -4.27
C LEU A 20 -0.60 -4.95 -3.64
N SER A 21 -1.52 -4.09 -3.19
CA SER A 21 -1.16 -2.84 -2.52
C SER A 21 -0.33 -3.08 -1.26
N GLN A 22 -0.60 -4.12 -0.47
CA GLN A 22 0.20 -4.46 0.71
C GLN A 22 1.58 -5.00 0.35
N SER A 23 1.67 -5.80 -0.72
CA SER A 23 2.94 -6.33 -1.23
C SER A 23 3.85 -5.21 -1.75
N ASP A 24 3.31 -4.25 -2.50
CA ASP A 24 4.05 -3.12 -3.06
C ASP A 24 4.59 -2.19 -1.96
N ILE A 25 3.79 -1.97 -0.90
CA ILE A 25 4.21 -1.23 0.29
C ILE A 25 5.40 -1.92 0.98
N ASN A 26 5.31 -3.23 1.19
CA ASN A 26 6.38 -3.98 1.86
C ASN A 26 7.68 -3.97 1.06
N ASN A 27 7.58 -4.06 -0.27
CA ASN A 27 8.74 -3.92 -1.16
C ASN A 27 9.34 -2.52 -1.08
N ALA A 28 8.52 -1.47 -1.12
CA ALA A 28 9.00 -0.09 -1.05
C ALA A 28 9.68 0.24 0.30
N ILE A 29 9.18 -0.31 1.41
CA ILE A 29 9.84 -0.20 2.72
C ILE A 29 11.19 -0.92 2.70
N ARG A 30 11.27 -2.14 2.15
CA ARG A 30 12.54 -2.88 2.02
C ARG A 30 13.57 -2.12 1.19
N ASP A 31 13.14 -1.50 0.09
CA ASP A 31 14.03 -0.71 -0.77
C ASP A 31 14.57 0.52 -0.04
N ILE A 32 13.75 1.19 0.79
CA ILE A 32 14.22 2.29 1.63
C ILE A 32 15.24 1.81 2.66
N LEU A 33 14.95 0.69 3.33
CA LEU A 33 15.86 0.13 4.33
C LEU A 33 17.19 -0.30 3.70
N ALA A 34 17.15 -0.91 2.52
CA ALA A 34 18.34 -1.32 1.78
C ALA A 34 19.17 -0.11 1.33
N ASP A 35 18.52 0.92 0.75
CA ASP A 35 19.19 2.16 0.33
C ASP A 35 19.76 2.94 1.53
N TYR A 36 19.05 2.97 2.67
CA TYR A 36 19.57 3.55 3.90
C TYR A 36 20.80 2.80 4.41
N ALA A 37 20.75 1.46 4.47
CA ALA A 37 21.87 0.64 4.88
C ALA A 37 23.10 0.79 3.96
N GLN A 38 22.88 0.96 2.64
CA GLN A 38 23.97 1.21 1.69
C GLN A 38 24.61 2.59 1.84
N ARG A 39 23.81 3.64 2.03
CA ARG A 39 24.31 5.02 2.19
C ARG A 39 24.98 5.24 3.54
N GLN A 40 24.57 4.47 4.54
CA GLN A 40 24.95 4.63 5.93
C GLN A 40 25.31 3.30 6.57
N PRO A 41 26.38 2.61 6.09
CA PRO A 41 26.72 1.26 6.51
C PRO A 41 27.14 1.16 7.98
N ASN A 42 27.56 2.29 8.58
CA ASN A 42 27.95 2.39 9.98
C ASN A 42 26.91 3.08 10.85
N SER A 43 25.81 3.56 10.26
CA SER A 43 24.72 4.13 11.05
C SER A 43 23.89 2.98 11.60
N GLY A 44 23.56 3.05 12.88
CA GLY A 44 22.71 2.06 13.52
C GLY A 44 21.31 1.98 12.89
N PRO A 45 20.41 1.19 13.51
CA PRO A 45 19.06 0.97 12.98
C PRO A 45 18.35 2.30 12.68
N ILE A 46 17.63 2.34 11.56
CA ILE A 46 16.87 3.53 11.15
C ILE A 46 15.83 3.87 12.22
N GLY A 47 15.79 5.13 12.63
CA GLY A 47 14.76 5.64 13.53
C GLY A 47 13.39 5.68 12.84
N ARG A 48 12.33 5.53 13.61
CA ARG A 48 10.94 5.58 13.11
C ARG A 48 10.64 6.86 12.35
N ASP A 49 11.02 8.02 12.90
CA ASP A 49 10.78 9.32 12.27
C ASP A 49 11.55 9.48 10.96
N THR A 50 12.80 8.98 10.91
CA THR A 50 13.61 8.97 9.69
C THR A 50 12.97 8.09 8.62
N LEU A 51 12.52 6.89 8.99
CA LEU A 51 11.82 5.99 8.06
C LEU A 51 10.53 6.63 7.51
N ILE A 52 9.72 7.25 8.37
CA ILE A 52 8.50 7.94 7.94
C ILE A 52 8.82 9.11 7.00
N ARG A 53 9.90 9.86 7.28
CA ARG A 53 10.35 10.97 6.42
C ARG A 53 10.78 10.46 5.04
N GLU A 54 11.56 9.39 4.99
CA GLU A 54 11.98 8.77 3.73
C GLU A 54 10.80 8.20 2.93
N LEU A 55 9.84 7.55 3.60
CA LEU A 55 8.61 7.06 2.97
C LEU A 55 7.77 8.20 2.37
N ARG A 56 7.71 9.35 3.05
CA ARG A 56 7.02 10.55 2.54
C ARG A 56 7.77 11.18 1.37
N ASN A 57 9.09 11.31 1.48
CA ASN A 57 9.93 11.87 0.41
C ASN A 57 9.82 11.08 -0.91
N ARG A 58 9.57 9.77 -0.82
CA ARG A 58 9.36 8.90 -1.99
C ARG A 58 7.90 8.81 -2.45
N GLY A 59 6.98 9.56 -1.84
CA GLY A 59 5.56 9.55 -2.20
C GLY A 59 4.82 8.24 -1.85
N ILE A 60 5.42 7.38 -1.03
CA ILE A 60 4.83 6.09 -0.63
C ILE A 60 3.68 6.33 0.35
N VAL A 61 3.82 7.29 1.26
CA VAL A 61 2.75 7.69 2.20
C VAL A 61 1.53 8.20 1.42
N ASP A 62 1.75 9.02 0.40
CA ASP A 62 0.68 9.54 -0.46
C ASP A 62 0.03 8.42 -1.29
N SER A 63 0.83 7.50 -1.82
CA SER A 63 0.33 6.32 -2.56
C SER A 63 -0.50 5.40 -1.66
N MET A 64 -0.08 5.18 -0.41
CA MET A 64 -0.86 4.46 0.60
C MET A 64 -2.18 5.17 0.89
N MET A 65 -2.15 6.48 1.10
CA MET A 65 -3.35 7.28 1.37
C MET A 65 -4.34 7.24 0.20
N GLN A 66 -3.86 7.18 -1.04
CA GLN A 66 -4.73 6.99 -2.20
C GLN A 66 -5.30 5.57 -2.28
N ASN A 67 -4.48 4.53 -2.06
CA ASN A 67 -4.95 3.13 -2.05
C ASN A 67 -5.96 2.85 -0.93
N ILE A 68 -5.78 3.47 0.24
CA ILE A 68 -6.77 3.44 1.33
C ILE A 68 -8.08 4.11 0.88
N GLN A 69 -8.01 5.22 0.15
CA GLN A 69 -9.20 5.88 -0.42
C GLN A 69 -9.91 5.03 -1.49
N PHE A 70 -9.19 4.21 -2.25
CA PHE A 70 -9.81 3.20 -3.12
C PHE A 70 -10.53 2.10 -2.33
N GLY A 71 -10.08 1.80 -1.11
CA GLY A 71 -10.78 0.91 -0.17
C GLY A 71 -11.98 1.53 0.54
N THR A 72 -12.07 2.86 0.63
CA THR A 72 -13.15 3.59 1.32
C THR A 72 -14.21 4.19 0.40
N LYS A 73 -14.25 3.85 -0.89
CA LYS A 73 -15.47 4.01 -1.70
C LYS A 73 -16.57 3.06 -1.20
N GLN A 74 -17.12 3.39 -0.05
CA GLN A 74 -18.42 2.94 0.39
C GLN A 74 -19.40 3.37 -0.71
N PRO A 75 -20.18 2.45 -1.32
CA PRO A 75 -21.25 2.86 -2.20
C PRO A 75 -22.20 3.69 -1.32
N SER A 76 -22.20 5.00 -1.54
CA SER A 76 -23.22 5.89 -0.99
C SER A 76 -24.52 5.53 -1.68
N ARG A 77 -25.12 4.41 -1.25
CA ARG A 77 -26.49 4.03 -1.55
C ARG A 77 -27.37 4.92 -0.68
N ARG A 78 -27.54 6.16 -1.11
CA ARG A 78 -28.70 6.98 -0.73
C ARG A 78 -29.60 7.05 -1.96
N GLN A 79 -30.35 5.96 -2.14
CA GLN A 79 -31.67 6.06 -2.74
C GLN A 79 -32.53 6.88 -1.77
N ARG A 80 -33.01 8.02 -2.23
CA ARG A 80 -34.31 8.58 -1.80
C ARG A 80 -35.08 8.90 -3.07
#